data_AF-A0A430QFX1-F1
#
_entry.id   AF-A0A430QFX1-F1
#
_cell.length_a   1.000
_cell.length_b   1.000
_cell.length_c   1.000
_cell.angle_alpha   90.00
_cell.angle_beta   90.00
_cell.angle_gamma   90.00
#
_symmetry.space_group_name_H-M   'P 1'
#
loop_
_entity.id
_entity.type
_entity.pdbx_description
1 polymer ?
#
loop_
_entity_poly.entity_id
_entity_poly.type
_entity_poly.pdbx_seq_one_letter_code
_entity_poly.pdbx_strand_id
1 'polypeptide(L)'
;MLTSIVIYLYTVVAFNFFRKFYVKDNDGVPDPKCNDMKTCFIFHLHTGLRAGGGIGDEIEAPDGDESENYRILFDLTFFFFVIIILLAIIQGLIIDAFGDLRDQLEQVKEDLESKCFICGIGKEYFDKIPHGFEQHVEKEHNFANYM
;
A
#
# COMPACT_ATOMS: atom_id res chain seq x y z
N MET A 1 8.50 1.72 7.22
CA MET A 1 9.34 2.61 8.06
C MET A 1 8.52 3.75 8.64
N LEU A 2 7.89 4.61 7.81
CA LEU A 2 7.04 5.72 8.29
C LEU A 2 5.87 5.23 9.17
N THR A 3 5.12 4.21 8.73
CA THR A 3 4.00 3.63 9.49
C THR A 3 4.41 3.18 10.88
N SER A 4 5.56 2.51 11.00
CA SER A 4 6.08 2.04 12.28
C SER A 4 6.44 3.20 13.22
N ILE A 5 7.00 4.31 12.70
CA ILE A 5 7.33 5.50 13.48
C ILE A 5 6.05 6.18 13.99
N VAL A 6 5.06 6.37 13.12
CA VAL A 6 3.77 6.98 13.49
C VAL A 6 3.06 6.14 14.55
N ILE A 7 2.97 4.82 14.36
CA ILE A 7 2.38 3.90 15.35
C ILE A 7 3.14 3.94 16.68
N TYR A 8 4.47 4.08 16.64
CA TYR A 8 5.26 4.20 17.86
C TYR A 8 4.94 5.47 18.64
N LEU A 9 4.76 6.62 17.98
CA LEU A 9 4.33 7.86 18.64
C LEU A 9 2.95 7.71 19.30
N TYR A 10 1.98 7.12 18.61
CA TYR A 10 0.67 6.80 19.20
C TYR A 10 0.80 5.85 20.39
N THR A 11 1.69 4.86 20.31
CA THR A 11 1.97 3.94 21.42
C THR A 11 2.53 4.66 22.64
N VAL A 12 3.46 5.62 22.46
CA VAL A 12 4.01 6.42 23.57
C VAL A 12 2.90 7.21 24.27
N VAL A 13 2.01 7.85 23.50
CA VAL A 13 0.88 8.60 24.05
C VAL A 13 -0.08 7.65 24.78
N ALA A 14 -0.44 6.52 24.16
CA ALA A 14 -1.30 5.51 24.76
C ALA A 14 -0.73 4.96 26.08
N PHE A 15 0.56 4.64 26.11
CA PHE A 15 1.23 4.08 27.29
C PHE A 15 1.25 5.06 28.47
N ASN A 16 1.41 6.36 28.20
CA ASN A 16 1.49 7.37 29.27
C ASN A 16 0.11 7.81 29.78
N PHE A 17 -0.88 7.95 28.91
CA PHE A 17 -2.17 8.56 29.27
C PHE A 17 -3.35 7.59 29.26
N PHE A 18 -3.36 6.60 28.36
CA PHE A 18 -4.52 5.76 28.10
C PHE A 18 -4.34 4.29 28.51
N ARG A 19 -3.27 3.95 29.24
CA ARG A 19 -2.94 2.57 29.62
C ARG A 19 -4.09 1.82 30.29
N LYS A 20 -4.93 2.51 31.07
CA LYS A 20 -6.08 1.93 31.78
C LYS A 20 -7.13 1.29 30.86
N PHE A 21 -7.25 1.74 29.61
CA PHE A 21 -8.22 1.24 28.65
C PHE A 21 -7.74 -0.01 27.88
N TYR A 22 -6.46 -0.38 28.01
CA TYR A 22 -5.86 -1.52 27.29
C TYR A 22 -6.00 -2.84 28.06
N VAL A 23 -7.22 -3.10 28.50
CA VAL A 23 -7.61 -4.36 29.14
C VAL A 23 -8.64 -5.03 28.23
N LYS A 24 -8.43 -6.31 27.93
CA LYS A 24 -9.47 -7.12 27.30
C LYS A 24 -9.93 -8.16 28.30
N ASP A 25 -11.23 -8.22 28.52
CA ASP A 25 -11.84 -9.26 29.33
C ASP A 25 -11.92 -10.55 28.50
N ASN A 26 -11.10 -11.55 28.85
CA ASN A 26 -11.16 -12.89 28.26
C ASN A 26 -11.68 -13.84 29.34
N ASP A 27 -12.93 -14.28 29.19
CA ASP A 27 -13.57 -15.26 30.08
C ASP A 27 -13.56 -14.85 31.57
N GLY A 28 -13.75 -13.55 31.86
CA GLY A 28 -13.81 -13.01 33.21
C GLY A 28 -12.45 -12.82 33.89
N VAL A 29 -11.36 -12.98 33.13
CA VAL A 29 -10.00 -12.61 33.56
C VAL A 29 -9.58 -11.36 32.78
N PRO A 30 -9.33 -10.23 33.46
CA PRO A 30 -8.80 -9.04 32.79
C PRO A 30 -7.38 -9.32 32.29
N ASP A 31 -7.20 -9.30 30.97
CA ASP A 31 -5.91 -9.50 30.30
C ASP A 31 -5.35 -8.15 29.80
N PRO A 32 -4.46 -7.50 30.58
CA PRO A 32 -3.85 -6.24 30.21
C PRO A 32 -2.87 -6.41 29.03
N LYS A 33 -3.20 -5.81 27.88
CA LYS A 33 -2.40 -5.90 26.65
C LYS A 33 -1.25 -4.90 26.58
N CYS A 34 -1.31 -3.82 27.36
CA CYS A 34 -0.32 -2.74 27.37
C CYS A 34 0.39 -2.65 28.75
N ASN A 35 1.20 -3.66 29.07
CA ASN A 35 2.00 -3.68 30.31
C ASN A 35 3.40 -3.13 30.13
N ASP A 36 4.08 -3.57 29.06
CA ASP A 36 5.39 -3.06 28.66
C ASP A 36 5.24 -2.24 27.39
N MET A 37 6.18 -1.31 27.18
CA MET A 37 6.22 -0.51 25.96
C MET A 37 6.28 -1.40 24.70
N LYS A 38 7.01 -2.52 24.78
CA LYS A 38 7.15 -3.48 23.67
C LYS A 38 5.84 -4.21 23.37
N THR A 39 5.14 -4.72 24.38
CA THR A 39 3.86 -5.41 24.19
C THR A 39 2.79 -4.45 23.69
N CYS A 40 2.77 -3.22 24.21
CA CYS A 40 1.86 -2.18 23.72
C CYS A 40 2.11 -1.81 22.26
N PHE A 41 3.38 -1.67 21.85
CA PHE A 41 3.73 -1.38 20.47
C PHE A 41 3.34 -2.51 19.51
N ILE A 42 3.61 -3.77 19.90
CA ILE A 42 3.21 -4.94 19.11
C ILE A 42 1.68 -5.02 19.01
N PHE A 43 0.95 -4.70 20.08
CA PHE A 43 -0.51 -4.65 20.07
C PHE A 43 -1.04 -3.61 19.07
N HIS A 44 -0.50 -2.39 19.05
CA HIS A 44 -0.91 -1.37 18.08
C HIS A 44 -0.57 -1.76 16.64
N LEU A 45 0.61 -2.35 16.43
CA LEU A 45 1.06 -2.77 15.11
C LEU A 45 0.24 -3.94 14.55
N HIS A 46 -0.07 -4.92 15.39
CA HIS A 46 -0.76 -6.14 14.96
C HIS A 46 -2.28 -5.97 14.98
N THR A 47 -2.83 -5.54 16.11
CA THR A 47 -4.27 -5.47 16.33
C THR A 47 -4.81 -4.12 15.86
N GLY A 48 -4.17 -3.02 16.26
CA GLY A 48 -4.60 -1.66 15.89
C GLY A 48 -4.62 -1.39 14.38
N LEU A 49 -3.61 -1.84 13.64
CA LEU A 49 -3.54 -1.65 12.18
C LEU A 49 -4.52 -2.56 11.40
N ARG A 50 -4.83 -3.73 11.96
CA ARG A 50 -5.72 -4.71 11.30
C ARG A 50 -7.19 -4.49 11.62
N ALA A 51 -7.49 -3.78 12.70
CA ALA A 51 -8.85 -3.41 13.06
C ALA A 51 -9.36 -2.36 12.05
N GLY A 52 -10.53 -2.63 11.46
CA GLY A 52 -11.10 -1.80 10.40
C GLY A 52 -11.44 -0.38 10.85
N GLY A 53 -11.91 -0.18 12.08
CA GLY A 53 -12.16 1.12 12.70
C GLY A 53 -10.96 1.70 13.47
N GLY A 54 -9.80 1.03 13.41
CA GLY A 54 -8.61 1.41 14.16
C GLY A 54 -8.59 0.88 15.59
N ILE A 55 -7.75 1.48 16.44
CA ILE A 55 -7.46 0.94 17.77
C ILE A 55 -8.66 0.98 18.74
N GLY A 56 -9.61 1.92 18.54
CA GLY A 56 -10.79 2.07 19.38
C GLY A 56 -11.75 0.87 19.36
N ASP A 57 -11.74 0.06 18.30
CA ASP A 57 -12.55 -1.17 18.22
C ASP A 57 -12.05 -2.27 19.17
N GLU A 58 -10.78 -2.18 19.59
CA GLU A 58 -10.06 -3.27 20.24
C GLU A 58 -9.74 -2.99 21.72
N ILE A 59 -10.17 -1.84 22.23
CA ILE A 59 -9.99 -1.43 23.63
C ILE A 59 -11.31 -0.94 24.21
N GLU A 60 -11.38 -0.84 25.53
CA GLU A 60 -12.62 -0.48 26.22
C GLU A 60 -13.09 0.94 25.86
N ALA A 61 -14.41 1.10 25.78
CA ALA A 61 -15.04 2.39 25.51
C ALA A 61 -14.75 3.38 26.65
N PRO A 62 -14.53 4.68 26.34
CA PRO A 62 -14.19 5.68 27.34
C PRO A 62 -15.38 6.26 28.13
N ASP A 63 -16.57 5.65 28.04
CA ASP A 63 -17.83 6.21 28.52
C ASP A 63 -17.76 6.62 30.00
N GLY A 64 -17.90 7.92 30.27
CA GLY A 64 -17.96 8.45 31.64
C GLY A 64 -16.61 8.66 32.33
N ASP A 65 -15.49 8.57 31.59
CA ASP A 65 -14.16 8.90 32.09
C ASP A 65 -13.80 10.38 31.89
N GLU A 66 -13.02 10.97 32.80
CA GLU A 66 -12.56 12.37 32.66
C GLU A 66 -11.75 12.62 31.38
N SER A 67 -11.14 11.58 30.82
CA SER A 67 -10.34 11.63 29.59
C SER A 67 -11.12 11.27 28.32
N GLU A 68 -12.46 11.17 28.39
CA GLU A 68 -13.31 10.74 27.27
C GLU A 68 -13.07 11.54 25.99
N ASN A 69 -13.10 12.87 26.07
CA ASN A 69 -12.86 13.75 24.92
C ASN A 69 -11.48 13.54 24.30
N TYR A 70 -10.45 13.35 25.12
CA TYR A 70 -9.09 13.12 24.64
C TYR A 70 -8.94 11.72 24.01
N ARG A 71 -9.65 10.72 24.54
CA ARG A 71 -9.68 9.38 23.98
C ARG A 71 -10.35 9.35 22.61
N ILE A 72 -11.51 10.00 22.48
CA ILE A 72 -12.24 10.10 21.20
C ILE A 72 -11.35 10.77 20.15
N LEU A 73 -10.69 11.89 20.50
CA LEU A 73 -9.78 12.56 19.59
C LEU A 73 -8.59 11.67 19.18
N PHE A 74 -8.04 10.90 20.12
CA PHE A 74 -6.98 9.94 19.85
C PHE A 74 -7.42 8.85 18.87
N ASP A 75 -8.61 8.27 19.05
CA ASP A 75 -9.13 7.22 18.15
C ASP A 75 -9.42 7.75 16.75
N LEU A 76 -10.06 8.93 16.65
CA LEU A 76 -10.37 9.55 15.37
C LEU A 76 -9.11 9.91 14.58
N THR A 77 -8.10 10.45 15.25
CA THR A 77 -6.81 10.77 14.62
C THR A 77 -6.05 9.52 14.23
N PHE A 78 -6.06 8.46 15.05
CA PHE A 78 -5.49 7.17 14.69
C PHE A 78 -6.16 6.59 13.44
N PHE A 79 -7.49 6.58 13.39
CA PHE A 79 -8.24 6.08 12.24
C PHE A 79 -7.93 6.87 10.95
N PHE A 80 -7.99 8.20 11.00
CA PHE A 80 -7.79 9.02 9.81
C PHE A 80 -6.34 8.96 9.30
N PHE A 81 -5.35 9.11 10.19
CA PHE A 81 -3.95 9.14 9.77
C PHE A 81 -3.39 7.74 9.48
N VAL A 82 -3.67 6.75 10.33
CA VAL A 82 -3.04 5.42 10.21
C VAL A 82 -3.82 4.52 9.27
N ILE A 83 -5.15 4.44 9.42
CA ILE A 83 -5.95 3.52 8.61
C ILE A 83 -6.23 4.12 7.24
N ILE A 84 -6.79 5.33 7.17
CA ILE A 84 -7.17 5.93 5.88
C ILE A 84 -5.95 6.37 5.08
N ILE A 85 -5.11 7.26 5.61
CA ILE A 85 -4.02 7.85 4.83
C ILE A 85 -2.89 6.85 4.55
N LEU A 86 -2.33 6.19 5.58
CA LEU A 86 -1.15 5.34 5.37
C LEU A 86 -1.45 4.08 4.55
N LEU A 87 -2.63 3.45 4.71
CA LEU A 87 -3.00 2.31 3.86
C LEU A 87 -3.28 2.73 2.42
N ALA A 88 -3.93 3.89 2.21
CA ALA A 88 -4.16 4.43 0.88
C ALA A 88 -2.84 4.73 0.14
N ILE A 89 -1.82 5.24 0.84
CA ILE A 89 -0.49 5.46 0.25
C ILE A 89 0.14 4.13 -0.20
N ILE A 90 0.09 3.10 0.63
CA ILE A 90 0.64 1.77 0.28
C ILE A 90 -0.06 1.20 -0.94
N GLN A 91 -1.39 1.25 -0.98
CA GLN A 91 -2.18 0.81 -2.14
C GLN A 91 -1.89 1.66 -3.38
N GLY A 92 -1.75 2.98 -3.21
CA GLY A 92 -1.40 3.90 -4.28
C GLY A 92 -0.05 3.57 -4.93
N LEU A 93 0.98 3.28 -4.13
CA LEU A 93 2.30 2.85 -4.64
C LEU A 93 2.24 1.55 -5.44
N ILE A 94 1.39 0.60 -5.02
CA ILE A 94 1.21 -0.66 -5.76
C ILE A 94 0.52 -0.40 -7.10
N ILE A 95 -0.52 0.44 -7.12
CA ILE A 95 -1.24 0.81 -8.34
C ILE A 95 -0.31 1.54 -9.31
N ASP A 96 0.50 2.46 -8.81
CA ASP A 96 1.49 3.22 -9.57
C ASP A 96 2.50 2.28 -10.25
N ALA A 97 3.06 1.32 -9.50
CA ALA A 97 3.99 0.33 -10.07
C ALA A 97 3.36 -0.54 -11.16
N PHE A 98 2.08 -0.91 -11.01
CA PHE A 98 1.35 -1.62 -12.07
C PHE A 98 1.03 -0.72 -13.28
N GLY A 99 0.82 0.58 -13.05
CA GLY A 99 0.71 1.60 -14.09
C GLY A 99 2.00 1.67 -14.91
N ASP A 100 3.14 1.85 -14.25
CA ASP A 100 4.47 1.90 -14.88
C ASP A 100 4.77 0.64 -15.70
N LEU A 101 4.45 -0.54 -15.18
CA LEU A 101 4.66 -1.80 -15.91
C LEU A 101 3.80 -1.85 -17.18
N ARG A 102 2.56 -1.35 -17.11
CA ARG A 102 1.67 -1.28 -18.26
C ARG A 102 2.19 -0.32 -19.31
N ASP A 103 2.66 0.85 -18.90
CA ASP A 103 3.18 1.87 -19.80
C ASP A 103 4.44 1.37 -20.54
N GLN A 104 5.31 0.62 -19.85
CA GLN A 104 6.46 -0.05 -20.49
C GLN A 104 6.04 -1.07 -21.55
N LEU A 105 5.01 -1.87 -21.27
CA LEU A 105 4.50 -2.86 -22.23
C LEU A 105 3.88 -2.18 -23.46
N GLU A 106 3.13 -1.09 -23.25
CA GLU A 106 2.51 -0.31 -24.33
C GLU A 106 3.59 0.35 -25.20
N GLN A 107 4.62 0.94 -24.59
CA GLN A 107 5.76 1.51 -25.31
C GLN A 107 6.51 0.46 -26.14
N VAL A 108 6.78 -0.72 -25.60
CA VAL A 108 7.44 -1.81 -26.35
C VAL A 108 6.58 -2.25 -27.54
N LYS A 109 5.26 -2.33 -27.35
CA LYS A 109 4.33 -2.67 -28.42
C LYS A 109 4.33 -1.61 -29.53
N GLU A 110 4.25 -0.33 -29.18
CA GLU A 110 4.31 0.78 -30.14
C GLU A 110 5.64 0.79 -30.89
N ASP A 111 6.76 0.52 -30.22
CA ASP A 111 8.07 0.40 -30.83
C ASP A 111 8.13 -0.75 -31.85
N LEU A 112 7.54 -1.91 -31.54
CA LEU A 112 7.48 -3.05 -32.47
C LEU A 112 6.56 -2.80 -33.67
N GLU A 113 5.52 -1.99 -33.50
CA GLU A 113 4.58 -1.63 -34.58
C GLU A 113 5.11 -0.48 -35.47
N SER A 114 6.02 0.35 -34.97
CA SER A 114 6.50 1.56 -35.65
C SER A 114 7.87 1.40 -36.34
N LYS A 115 8.72 0.46 -35.92
CA LYS A 115 10.05 0.24 -36.50
C LYS A 115 10.42 -1.24 -36.47
N CYS A 116 11.23 -1.68 -37.42
CA CYS A 116 11.74 -3.04 -37.43
C CYS A 116 12.79 -3.22 -36.32
N PHE A 117 12.64 -4.24 -35.48
CA PHE A 117 13.56 -4.53 -34.37
C PHE A 117 15.01 -4.77 -34.82
N ILE A 118 15.23 -5.39 -35.99
CA ILE A 118 16.56 -5.79 -36.45
C ILE A 118 17.31 -4.63 -37.11
N CYS A 119 16.69 -3.91 -38.04
CA CYS A 119 17.35 -2.85 -38.80
C CYS A 119 17.07 -1.43 -38.29
N GLY A 120 16.08 -1.25 -37.40
CA GLY A 120 15.70 0.04 -36.83
C GLY A 120 14.98 0.97 -37.81
N ILE A 121 14.70 0.54 -39.04
CA ILE A 121 14.01 1.37 -40.04
C ILE A 121 12.53 1.46 -39.68
N GLY A 122 12.00 2.70 -39.71
CA GLY A 122 10.60 2.98 -39.43
C GLY A 122 9.65 2.43 -40.49
N LYS A 123 8.44 2.08 -40.05
CA LYS A 123 7.33 1.56 -40.88
C LYS A 123 7.01 2.46 -42.07
N GLU A 124 7.13 3.79 -41.90
CA GLU A 124 6.93 4.79 -42.94
C GLU A 124 7.78 4.56 -44.20
N TYR A 125 8.97 3.96 -44.07
CA TYR A 125 9.82 3.67 -45.21
C TYR A 125 9.26 2.53 -46.07
N PHE A 126 8.71 1.50 -45.43
CA PHE A 126 8.24 0.27 -46.07
C PHE A 126 6.80 0.37 -46.57
N ASP A 127 5.96 1.16 -45.90
CA ASP A 127 4.55 1.37 -46.25
C ASP A 127 4.34 2.20 -47.54
N LYS A 128 5.43 2.58 -48.23
CA LYS A 128 5.37 3.05 -49.63
C LYS A 128 4.82 1.98 -50.58
N ILE A 129 4.92 0.71 -50.19
CA ILE A 129 4.38 -0.45 -50.90
C ILE A 129 3.28 -1.07 -50.00
N PRO A 130 2.13 -1.50 -50.56
CA PRO A 130 1.07 -2.11 -49.77
C PRO A 130 1.58 -3.32 -48.97
N HIS A 131 1.33 -3.34 -47.65
CA HIS A 131 1.81 -4.37 -46.71
C HIS A 131 3.33 -4.55 -46.68
N GLY A 132 4.10 -3.52 -47.02
CA GLY A 132 5.56 -3.59 -47.09
C GLY A 132 6.22 -3.88 -45.74
N PHE A 133 5.77 -3.22 -44.66
CA PHE A 133 6.35 -3.43 -43.32
C PHE A 133 6.13 -4.85 -42.79
N GLU A 134 4.91 -5.37 -42.98
CA GLU A 134 4.52 -6.71 -42.52
C GLU A 134 5.35 -7.78 -43.25
N GLN A 135 5.51 -7.67 -44.59
CA GLN A 135 6.39 -8.58 -45.34
C GLN A 135 7.85 -8.47 -44.90
N HIS A 136 8.34 -7.26 -44.62
CA HIS A 136 9.72 -7.06 -44.18
C HIS A 136 9.98 -7.77 -42.83
N VAL A 137 9.10 -7.58 -41.83
CA VAL A 137 9.27 -8.20 -40.51
C VAL A 137 9.01 -9.71 -40.54
N GLU A 138 8.09 -10.21 -41.37
CA GLU A 138 7.77 -11.66 -41.38
C GLU A 138 8.68 -12.51 -42.25
N LYS A 139 9.21 -11.96 -43.36
CA LYS A 139 9.98 -12.74 -44.36
C LYS A 139 11.45 -12.38 -44.40
N GLU A 140 11.80 -11.11 -44.32
CA GLU A 140 13.20 -10.66 -44.44
C GLU A 140 13.87 -10.63 -43.06
N HIS A 141 13.27 -9.93 -42.10
CA HIS A 141 13.78 -9.70 -40.75
C HIS A 141 12.89 -10.37 -39.69
N ASN A 142 12.55 -11.62 -39.93
CA ASN A 142 11.85 -12.44 -38.95
C ASN A 142 12.77 -12.76 -37.77
N PHE A 143 12.40 -12.25 -36.59
CA PHE A 143 13.16 -12.45 -35.36
C PHE A 143 13.49 -13.92 -35.07
N ALA A 144 12.55 -14.84 -35.33
CA ALA A 144 12.75 -16.27 -35.05
C ALA A 144 13.84 -16.92 -35.91
N ASN A 145 14.16 -16.36 -37.08
CA ASN A 145 15.22 -16.88 -37.95
C ASN A 145 16.64 -16.51 -37.44
N TYR A 146 16.74 -15.57 -36.49
CA TYR A 146 18.00 -15.14 -35.88
C TYR A 146 18.28 -15.82 -34.53
N MET A 147 17.35 -16.66 -34.06
CA MET A 147 17.47 -17.46 -32.84
C MET A 147 17.96 -18.86 -33.16
#